data_AF-B1XUN7-F1
#
_entry.id   AF-B1XUN7-F1
#
_cell.length_a   1.000
_cell.length_b   1.000
_cell.length_c   1.000
_cell.angle_alpha   90.00
_cell.angle_beta   90.00
_cell.angle_gamma   90.00
#
_symmetry.space_group_name_H-M   'P 1'
#
loop_
_entity.id
_entity.type
_entity.pdbx_description
1 polymer ?
#
loop_
_entity_poly.entity_id
_entity_poly.type
_entity_poly.pdbx_seq_one_letter_code
_entity_poly.pdbx_strand_id
1 'polypeptide(L)'
;MDEEKAPYLTDWRKQFTGKVLTVLLPSNTNEVAAIVRICAQHNIALVPQGGHTGFCGGATPDSSGKQIILNLKRMNQIREIDNANQTITLEAGCILQAVQEKAVEHGFLFPLSLGAEGSCMIGGNLATNAGGTNVLRYGNTRDLCLGLEVVTAKGEVWNGIKGLRKDNTARFIYWN
;
A
#
# COMPACT_ATOMS: atom_id res chain seq x y z
N MET A 1 -0.08 26.58 -1.64
CA MET A 1 -0.12 25.46 -2.61
C MET A 1 1.16 24.61 -2.58
N ASP A 2 2.35 25.20 -2.38
CA ASP A 2 3.59 24.41 -2.25
C ASP A 2 3.82 23.81 -0.85
N GLU A 3 3.40 24.47 0.23
CA GLU A 3 3.55 23.95 1.61
C GLU A 3 2.79 22.63 1.84
N GLU A 4 1.61 22.46 1.23
CA GLU A 4 0.80 21.24 1.34
C GLU A 4 1.47 20.02 0.69
N LYS A 5 2.37 20.25 -0.28
CA LYS A 5 3.10 19.19 -0.97
C LYS A 5 4.32 18.74 -0.18
N ALA A 6 4.91 19.62 0.63
CA ALA A 6 6.19 19.41 1.30
C ALA A 6 6.33 18.06 2.03
N PRO A 7 5.30 17.53 2.74
CA PRO A 7 5.40 16.24 3.43
C PRO A 7 5.63 15.02 2.51
N TYR A 8 5.39 15.16 1.21
CA TYR A 8 5.44 14.04 0.25
C TYR A 8 6.68 14.06 -0.65
N LEU A 9 7.48 15.14 -0.62
CA LEU A 9 8.55 15.39 -1.59
C LEU A 9 9.91 14.86 -1.15
N THR A 10 10.12 14.73 0.16
CA THR A 10 11.41 14.35 0.76
C THR A 10 11.27 12.99 1.41
N ASP A 11 12.18 12.06 1.08
CA ASP A 11 12.18 10.72 1.64
C ASP A 11 12.41 10.71 3.16
N TRP A 12 12.10 9.56 3.78
CA TRP A 12 12.24 9.35 5.22
C TRP A 12 13.64 9.70 5.75
N ARG A 13 14.69 9.42 4.97
CA ARG A 13 16.08 9.64 5.36
C ARG A 13 16.60 11.03 5.01
N LYS A 14 15.80 11.86 4.32
CA LYS A 14 16.17 13.18 3.80
C LYS A 14 17.37 13.13 2.83
N GLN A 15 17.52 12.04 2.11
CA GLN A 15 18.53 11.82 1.08
C GLN A 15 18.03 12.18 -0.31
N PHE A 16 16.73 12.03 -0.56
CA PHE A 16 16.09 12.28 -1.85
C PHE A 16 14.98 13.32 -1.68
N THR A 17 15.02 14.37 -2.49
CA THR A 17 13.99 15.41 -2.54
C THR A 17 13.62 15.67 -3.99
N GLY A 18 12.33 15.52 -4.30
CA GLY A 18 11.80 15.73 -5.65
C GLY A 18 10.85 16.90 -5.79
N LYS A 19 10.21 16.98 -6.95
CA LYS A 19 9.17 17.96 -7.30
C LYS A 19 8.01 17.23 -7.97
N VAL A 20 6.79 17.73 -7.76
CA VAL A 20 5.58 17.12 -8.34
C VAL A 20 4.68 18.15 -8.98
N LEU A 21 3.97 17.71 -10.00
CA LEU A 21 2.86 18.45 -10.58
C LEU A 21 1.76 18.62 -9.52
N THR A 22 1.34 17.51 -8.92
CA THR A 22 0.35 17.50 -7.84
C THR A 22 0.41 16.20 -7.03
N VAL A 23 -0.33 16.17 -5.93
CA VAL A 23 -0.56 14.99 -5.08
C VAL A 23 -2.05 14.66 -5.13
N LEU A 24 -2.38 13.43 -5.49
CA LEU A 24 -3.75 12.93 -5.55
C LEU A 24 -4.00 11.97 -4.38
N LEU A 25 -5.18 12.11 -3.77
CA LEU A 25 -5.62 11.37 -2.59
C LEU A 25 -6.95 10.66 -2.89
N PRO A 26 -6.95 9.56 -3.66
CA PRO A 26 -8.17 8.83 -3.99
C PRO A 26 -8.79 8.21 -2.73
N SER A 27 -10.11 8.06 -2.74
CA SER A 27 -10.89 7.50 -1.65
C SER A 27 -11.33 6.05 -1.88
N ASN A 28 -11.17 5.53 -3.10
CA ASN A 28 -11.59 4.19 -3.47
C ASN A 28 -10.87 3.70 -4.75
N THR A 29 -11.01 2.40 -5.04
CA THR A 29 -10.37 1.72 -6.18
C THR A 29 -10.79 2.30 -7.54
N ASN A 30 -12.03 2.76 -7.69
CA ASN A 30 -12.51 3.34 -8.95
C ASN A 30 -11.82 4.68 -9.26
N GLU A 31 -11.60 5.51 -8.24
CA GLU A 31 -10.82 6.74 -8.38
C GLU A 31 -9.37 6.46 -8.75
N VAL A 32 -8.73 5.47 -8.10
CA VAL A 32 -7.38 5.01 -8.48
C VAL A 32 -7.33 4.60 -9.95
N ALA A 33 -8.28 3.76 -10.39
CA ALA A 33 -8.36 3.29 -11.76
C ALA A 33 -8.57 4.43 -12.77
N ALA A 34 -9.42 5.41 -12.44
CA ALA A 34 -9.64 6.59 -13.28
C ALA A 34 -8.37 7.45 -13.39
N ILE A 35 -7.67 7.70 -12.28
CA ILE A 35 -6.40 8.45 -12.26
C ILE A 35 -5.36 7.75 -13.13
N VAL A 36 -5.19 6.44 -12.98
CA VAL A 36 -4.22 5.67 -13.77
C VAL A 36 -4.54 5.73 -15.27
N ARG A 37 -5.81 5.59 -15.66
CA ARG A 37 -6.22 5.71 -17.07
C ARG A 37 -5.88 7.09 -17.65
N ILE A 38 -6.21 8.16 -16.93
CA ILE A 38 -5.91 9.54 -17.37
C ILE A 38 -4.40 9.73 -17.49
N CYS A 39 -3.63 9.30 -16.50
CA CYS A 39 -2.17 9.44 -16.53
C CYS A 39 -1.55 8.65 -17.68
N ALA A 40 -2.03 7.43 -17.95
CA ALA A 40 -1.58 6.62 -19.08
C ALA A 40 -1.91 7.28 -20.43
N GLN A 41 -3.11 7.86 -20.59
CA GLN A 41 -3.51 8.57 -21.81
C GLN A 41 -2.63 9.81 -22.09
N HIS A 42 -2.19 10.50 -21.04
CA HIS A 42 -1.39 11.72 -21.14
C HIS A 42 0.11 11.51 -20.95
N ASN A 43 0.58 10.26 -20.84
CA ASN A 43 1.97 9.92 -20.54
C ASN A 43 2.53 10.63 -19.28
N ILE A 44 1.70 10.73 -18.24
CA ILE A 44 2.08 11.31 -16.94
C ILE A 44 2.55 10.19 -16.03
N ALA A 45 3.78 10.31 -15.52
CA ALA A 45 4.34 9.35 -14.58
C ALA A 45 3.69 9.48 -13.19
N LEU A 46 3.36 8.33 -12.60
CA LEU A 46 2.79 8.22 -11.26
C LEU A 46 3.83 7.67 -10.28
N VAL A 47 3.82 8.22 -9.06
CA VAL A 47 4.58 7.72 -7.91
C VAL A 47 3.59 7.22 -6.85
N PRO A 48 3.33 5.91 -6.77
CA PRO A 48 2.50 5.33 -5.72
C PRO A 48 3.14 5.57 -4.35
N GLN A 49 2.33 5.98 -3.38
CA GLN A 49 2.85 6.35 -2.07
C GLN A 49 1.90 5.96 -0.94
N GLY A 50 2.45 5.29 0.07
CA GLY A 50 1.77 5.02 1.35
C GLY A 50 2.30 5.94 2.45
N GLY A 51 2.78 5.32 3.54
CA GLY A 51 3.33 6.02 4.71
C GLY A 51 4.66 6.75 4.52
N HIS A 52 5.26 6.71 3.32
CA HIS A 52 6.53 7.38 3.00
C HIS A 52 7.73 6.99 3.89
N THR A 53 7.77 5.75 4.40
CA THR A 53 8.79 5.26 5.35
C THR A 53 9.86 4.37 4.71
N GLY A 54 9.92 4.31 3.38
CA GLY A 54 10.90 3.51 2.63
C GLY A 54 12.30 4.13 2.64
N PHE A 55 13.33 3.29 2.54
CA PHE A 55 14.75 3.70 2.68
C PHE A 55 15.50 3.89 1.35
N CYS A 56 14.86 3.57 0.22
CA CYS A 56 15.49 3.49 -1.10
C CYS A 56 14.99 4.56 -2.09
N GLY A 57 14.22 5.55 -1.63
CA GLY A 57 13.68 6.62 -2.48
C GLY A 57 12.55 6.21 -3.45
N GLY A 58 12.09 4.95 -3.43
CA GLY A 58 11.10 4.44 -4.39
C GLY A 58 9.70 5.07 -4.31
N ALA A 59 9.38 5.75 -3.21
CA ALA A 59 8.14 6.49 -3.03
C ALA A 59 8.34 8.02 -3.13
N THR A 60 9.51 8.45 -3.59
CA THR A 60 9.94 9.84 -3.69
C THR A 60 9.98 10.24 -5.17
N PRO A 61 9.38 11.38 -5.55
CA PRO A 61 9.38 11.83 -6.93
C PRO A 61 10.78 12.27 -7.39
N ASP A 62 10.99 12.33 -8.71
CA ASP A 62 12.19 12.89 -9.29
C ASP A 62 12.21 14.43 -9.25
N SER A 63 13.28 15.05 -9.73
CA SER A 63 13.44 16.52 -9.75
C SER A 63 12.71 17.21 -10.91
N SER A 64 12.06 16.47 -11.81
CA SER A 64 11.48 17.01 -13.05
C SER A 64 10.25 17.88 -12.80
N GLY A 65 9.52 17.65 -11.71
CA GLY A 65 8.24 18.31 -11.44
C GLY A 65 7.08 17.82 -12.32
N LYS A 66 7.29 16.78 -13.15
CA LYS A 66 6.29 16.27 -14.09
C LYS A 66 5.50 15.07 -13.57
N GLN A 67 5.95 14.49 -12.45
CA GLN A 67 5.31 13.32 -11.86
C GLN A 67 4.13 13.74 -10.98
N ILE A 68 3.16 12.83 -10.83
CA ILE A 68 2.06 12.94 -9.88
C ILE A 68 2.26 11.91 -8.78
N ILE A 69 2.15 12.32 -7.52
CA ILE A 69 2.08 11.37 -6.41
C ILE A 69 0.65 10.86 -6.28
N LEU A 70 0.50 9.54 -6.18
CA LEU A 70 -0.76 8.88 -5.87
C LEU A 70 -0.69 8.32 -4.46
N ASN A 71 -1.19 9.08 -3.49
CA ASN A 71 -1.09 8.73 -2.08
C ASN A 71 -2.38 8.07 -1.57
N LEU A 72 -2.24 6.87 -1.01
CA LEU A 72 -3.39 6.01 -0.66
C LEU A 72 -3.95 6.26 0.75
N LYS A 73 -3.50 7.29 1.48
CA LYS A 73 -3.87 7.51 2.90
C LYS A 73 -5.38 7.62 3.18
N ARG A 74 -6.19 7.98 2.18
CA ARG A 74 -7.65 8.09 2.30
C ARG A 74 -8.36 6.74 2.13
N MET A 75 -7.68 5.72 1.60
CA MET A 75 -8.17 4.35 1.50
C MET A 75 -7.69 3.56 2.73
N ASN A 76 -8.26 3.85 3.90
CA ASN A 76 -7.78 3.35 5.19
C ASN A 76 -8.84 2.53 5.97
N GLN A 77 -9.82 1.96 5.29
CA GLN A 77 -10.89 1.20 5.92
C GLN A 77 -10.52 -0.28 6.11
N ILE A 78 -10.83 -0.82 7.29
CA ILE A 78 -10.89 -2.27 7.52
C ILE A 78 -12.28 -2.73 7.07
N ARG A 79 -12.35 -3.50 5.99
CA ARG A 79 -13.59 -3.89 5.32
C ARG A 79 -14.25 -5.10 5.98
N GLU A 80 -13.45 -6.04 6.47
CA GLU A 80 -13.96 -7.30 7.05
C GLU A 80 -12.93 -7.92 7.99
N ILE A 81 -13.41 -8.52 9.09
CA ILE A 81 -12.64 -9.44 9.95
C ILE A 81 -13.44 -10.73 10.03
N ASP A 82 -12.88 -11.81 9.49
CA ASP A 82 -13.49 -13.14 9.55
C ASP A 82 -12.80 -13.95 10.64
N ASN A 83 -13.46 -14.05 11.79
CA ASN A 83 -12.93 -14.76 12.95
C ASN A 83 -12.80 -16.28 12.71
N ALA A 84 -13.65 -16.86 11.86
CA ALA A 84 -13.64 -18.29 11.59
C ALA A 84 -12.44 -18.67 10.72
N ASN A 85 -12.17 -17.86 9.68
CA ASN A 85 -11.02 -18.05 8.79
C ASN A 85 -9.73 -17.39 9.29
N GLN A 86 -9.82 -16.57 10.35
CA GLN A 86 -8.72 -15.79 10.92
C GLN A 86 -8.08 -14.84 9.88
N THR A 87 -8.93 -14.17 9.10
CA THR A 87 -8.50 -13.27 8.01
C THR A 87 -9.02 -11.85 8.22
N ILE A 88 -8.27 -10.88 7.71
CA ILE A 88 -8.66 -9.47 7.70
C ILE A 88 -8.57 -8.91 6.27
N THR A 89 -9.66 -8.31 5.80
CA THR A 89 -9.72 -7.60 4.53
C THR A 89 -9.69 -6.10 4.81
N LEU A 90 -8.76 -5.38 4.22
CA LEU A 90 -8.50 -3.98 4.52
C LEU A 90 -7.96 -3.24 3.30
N GLU A 91 -8.04 -1.92 3.34
CA GLU A 91 -7.54 -1.05 2.27
C GLU A 91 -6.03 -0.76 2.39
N ALA A 92 -5.39 -0.52 1.25
CA ALA A 92 -3.94 -0.36 1.16
C ALA A 92 -3.36 0.78 2.01
N GLY A 93 -4.15 1.79 2.36
CA GLY A 93 -3.76 2.93 3.18
C GLY A 93 -3.94 2.74 4.69
N CYS A 94 -4.40 1.57 5.16
CA CYS A 94 -4.45 1.29 6.60
C CYS A 94 -3.03 1.30 7.20
N ILE A 95 -2.87 1.99 8.33
CA ILE A 95 -1.61 2.02 9.10
C ILE A 95 -1.42 0.68 9.81
N LEU A 96 -0.21 0.11 9.76
CA LEU A 96 0.09 -1.20 10.34
C LEU A 96 -0.31 -1.29 11.83
N GLN A 97 0.05 -0.29 12.63
CA GLN A 97 -0.30 -0.26 14.05
C GLN A 97 -1.83 -0.31 14.28
N ALA A 98 -2.61 0.47 13.52
CA ALA A 98 -4.07 0.46 13.64
C ALA A 98 -4.68 -0.91 13.27
N VAL A 99 -4.06 -1.61 12.31
CA VAL A 99 -4.46 -2.99 11.94
C VAL A 99 -4.16 -3.97 13.06
N GLN A 100 -2.99 -3.87 13.69
CA GLN A 100 -2.61 -4.69 14.84
C GLN A 100 -3.57 -4.47 16.02
N GLU A 101 -3.87 -3.20 16.36
CA GLU A 101 -4.81 -2.84 17.42
C GLU A 101 -6.20 -3.44 17.15
N LYS A 102 -6.71 -3.32 15.91
CA LYS A 102 -8.00 -3.92 15.52
C LYS A 102 -8.00 -5.44 15.62
N ALA A 103 -6.92 -6.11 15.25
CA ALA A 103 -6.80 -7.55 15.39
C ALA A 103 -6.85 -7.98 16.87
N VAL A 104 -6.15 -7.25 17.74
CA VAL A 104 -6.14 -7.50 19.20
C VAL A 104 -7.52 -7.34 19.80
N GLU A 105 -8.31 -6.32 19.40
CA GLU A 105 -9.70 -6.15 19.82
C GLU A 105 -10.57 -7.39 19.53
N HIS A 106 -10.22 -8.17 18.49
CA HIS A 106 -10.93 -9.38 18.07
C HIS A 106 -10.28 -10.66 18.60
N GLY A 107 -9.27 -10.56 19.48
CA GLY A 107 -8.57 -11.71 20.06
C GLY A 107 -7.52 -12.35 19.14
N PHE A 108 -7.08 -11.63 18.11
CA PHE A 108 -6.08 -12.10 17.14
C PHE A 108 -4.78 -11.31 17.21
N LEU A 109 -3.73 -11.91 16.66
CA LEU A 109 -2.44 -11.24 16.41
C LEU A 109 -2.31 -11.00 14.90
N PHE A 110 -2.11 -9.74 14.50
CA PHE A 110 -1.55 -9.43 13.18
C PHE A 110 -0.01 -9.46 13.28
N PRO A 111 0.68 -10.45 12.68
CA PRO A 111 2.03 -10.81 13.12
C PRO A 111 3.16 -9.92 12.56
N LEU A 112 2.91 -9.15 11.51
CA LEU A 112 3.90 -8.21 10.96
C LEU A 112 4.19 -7.10 11.98
N SER A 113 5.45 -6.89 12.35
CA SER A 113 5.89 -5.78 13.20
C SER A 113 7.25 -5.28 12.78
N LEU A 114 7.39 -3.96 12.65
CA LEU A 114 8.58 -3.28 12.16
C LEU A 114 8.63 -1.85 12.71
N GLY A 115 9.83 -1.25 12.77
CA GLY A 115 10.05 0.01 13.49
C GLY A 115 9.28 1.24 12.99
N ALA A 116 8.61 1.16 11.82
CA ALA A 116 7.76 2.19 11.26
C ALA A 116 6.25 1.87 11.38
N GLU A 117 5.83 0.96 12.26
CA GLU A 117 4.43 0.49 12.35
C GLU A 117 3.39 1.59 12.58
N GLY A 118 3.76 2.67 13.28
CA GLY A 118 2.89 3.83 13.52
C GLY A 118 2.64 4.74 12.29
N SER A 119 3.31 4.50 11.17
CA SER A 119 3.15 5.33 9.96
C SER A 119 3.19 4.56 8.64
N CYS A 120 3.83 3.39 8.59
CA CYS A 120 3.80 2.54 7.40
C CYS A 120 2.39 2.01 7.16
N MET A 121 2.05 1.85 5.89
CA MET A 121 0.73 1.42 5.44
C MET A 121 0.83 0.03 4.81
N ILE A 122 -0.24 -0.77 4.92
CA ILE A 122 -0.24 -2.17 4.47
C ILE A 122 0.11 -2.31 2.99
N GLY A 123 -0.38 -1.43 2.12
CA GLY A 123 -0.03 -1.42 0.70
C GLY A 123 1.46 -1.20 0.45
N GLY A 124 2.11 -0.35 1.27
CA GLY A 124 3.56 -0.17 1.23
C GLY A 124 4.31 -1.40 1.75
N ASN A 125 3.81 -2.04 2.81
CA ASN A 125 4.39 -3.28 3.32
C ASN A 125 4.34 -4.39 2.26
N LEU A 126 3.21 -4.54 1.57
CA LEU A 126 3.05 -5.50 0.47
C LEU A 126 3.98 -5.18 -0.71
N ALA A 127 3.99 -3.93 -1.18
CA ALA A 127 4.78 -3.51 -2.33
C ALA A 127 6.30 -3.68 -2.12
N THR A 128 6.75 -3.58 -0.86
CA THR A 128 8.16 -3.75 -0.47
C THR A 128 8.49 -5.15 0.04
N ASN A 129 7.50 -6.05 0.11
CA ASN A 129 7.59 -7.34 0.79
C ASN A 129 8.23 -7.22 2.19
N ALA A 130 7.71 -6.29 3.00
CA ALA A 130 8.28 -5.96 4.29
C ALA A 130 8.40 -7.19 5.19
N GLY A 131 9.56 -7.30 5.83
CA GLY A 131 9.77 -8.22 6.94
C GLY A 131 9.56 -7.49 8.27
N GLY A 132 10.23 -7.98 9.31
CA GLY A 132 10.09 -7.45 10.65
C GLY A 132 10.80 -8.29 11.69
N THR A 133 10.69 -7.90 12.95
CA THR A 133 11.22 -8.65 14.10
C THR A 133 10.64 -10.06 14.20
N ASN A 134 9.40 -10.21 13.74
CA ASN A 134 8.61 -11.43 13.79
C ASN A 134 8.78 -12.36 12.57
N VAL A 135 9.62 -11.98 11.60
CA VAL A 135 9.73 -12.68 10.30
C VAL A 135 10.14 -14.16 10.44
N LEU A 136 10.99 -14.49 11.42
CA LEU A 136 11.44 -15.86 11.67
C LEU A 136 10.30 -16.80 12.08
N ARG A 137 9.25 -16.25 12.72
CA ARG A 137 8.12 -17.03 13.23
C ARG A 137 6.94 -17.08 12.26
N TYR A 138 6.66 -15.96 11.58
CA TYR A 138 5.42 -15.80 10.81
C TYR A 138 5.63 -15.49 9.33
N GLY A 139 6.89 -15.36 8.88
CA GLY A 139 7.20 -14.96 7.51
C GLY A 139 7.12 -13.46 7.28
N ASN A 140 7.36 -13.05 6.04
CA ASN A 140 7.28 -11.67 5.59
C ASN A 140 5.85 -11.32 5.13
N THR A 141 5.63 -10.10 4.64
CA THR A 141 4.30 -9.66 4.20
C THR A 141 3.71 -10.53 3.09
N ARG A 142 4.54 -11.13 2.21
CA ARG A 142 4.08 -12.10 1.20
C ARG A 142 3.49 -13.35 1.84
N ASP A 143 4.14 -13.88 2.87
CA ASP A 143 3.68 -15.08 3.59
C ASP A 143 2.33 -14.84 4.30
N LEU A 144 2.02 -13.58 4.64
CA LEU A 144 0.77 -13.16 5.29
C LEU A 144 -0.35 -12.80 4.30
N CYS A 145 -0.06 -12.70 3.00
CA CYS A 145 -1.00 -12.21 2.00
C CYS A 145 -1.80 -13.34 1.36
N LEU A 146 -3.13 -13.30 1.50
CA LEU A 146 -4.04 -14.29 0.89
C LEU A 146 -4.61 -13.85 -0.47
N GLY A 147 -4.71 -12.54 -0.70
CA GLY A 147 -5.29 -11.99 -1.91
C GLY A 147 -5.10 -10.48 -2.00
N LEU A 148 -5.24 -9.94 -3.21
CA LEU A 148 -5.07 -8.52 -3.49
C LEU A 148 -6.15 -8.03 -4.44
N GLU A 149 -6.40 -6.73 -4.40
CA GLU A 149 -7.06 -5.97 -5.46
C GLU A 149 -6.03 -4.96 -5.99
N VAL A 150 -5.76 -4.99 -7.30
CA VAL A 150 -4.69 -4.22 -7.93
C VAL A 150 -5.24 -3.45 -9.12
N VAL A 151 -4.91 -2.16 -9.19
CA VAL A 151 -5.07 -1.37 -10.41
C VAL A 151 -3.80 -1.47 -11.24
N THR A 152 -3.90 -2.03 -12.44
CA THR A 152 -2.76 -2.18 -13.36
C THR A 152 -2.35 -0.84 -13.96
N ALA A 153 -1.19 -0.77 -14.63
CA ALA A 153 -0.75 0.44 -15.35
C ALA A 153 -1.70 0.86 -16.49
N LYS A 154 -2.61 -0.02 -16.94
CA LYS A 154 -3.68 0.30 -17.90
C LYS A 154 -4.94 0.85 -17.22
N GLY A 155 -4.95 0.90 -15.89
CA GLY A 155 -6.10 1.27 -15.08
C GLY A 155 -7.21 0.22 -15.07
N GLU A 156 -6.87 -1.04 -15.34
CA GLU A 156 -7.77 -2.18 -15.17
C GLU A 156 -7.74 -2.61 -13.69
N VAL A 157 -8.91 -2.91 -13.12
CA VAL A 157 -9.02 -3.46 -11.77
C VAL A 157 -8.95 -4.97 -11.88
N TRP A 158 -7.88 -5.53 -11.33
CA TRP A 158 -7.76 -6.96 -11.12
C TRP A 158 -8.08 -7.27 -9.66
N ASN A 159 -9.01 -8.20 -9.41
CA ASN A 159 -9.45 -8.57 -8.07
C ASN A 159 -9.30 -10.08 -7.86
N GLY A 160 -8.57 -10.45 -6.82
CA GLY A 160 -8.49 -11.82 -6.32
C GLY A 160 -8.32 -11.81 -4.82
N ILE A 161 -9.04 -10.92 -4.15
CA ILE A 161 -9.30 -11.03 -2.72
C ILE A 161 -10.09 -12.32 -2.52
N LYS A 162 -9.55 -13.21 -1.69
CA LYS A 162 -10.16 -14.48 -1.30
C LYS A 162 -9.90 -14.70 0.19
N GLY A 163 -10.89 -15.18 0.93
CA GLY A 163 -10.76 -15.56 2.34
C GLY A 163 -10.18 -16.97 2.56
N LEU A 164 -9.74 -17.65 1.50
CA LEU A 164 -9.34 -19.06 1.56
C LEU A 164 -7.84 -19.21 1.81
N ARG A 165 -7.48 -19.98 2.84
CA ARG A 165 -6.08 -20.32 3.16
C ARG A 165 -5.42 -21.27 2.15
N LYS A 166 -6.20 -22.07 1.42
CA LYS A 166 -5.72 -22.95 0.35
C LYS A 166 -6.60 -22.77 -0.86
N ASP A 167 -5.98 -22.34 -1.96
CA ASP A 167 -6.63 -22.20 -3.25
C ASP A 167 -5.66 -22.65 -4.35
N ASN A 168 -6.05 -23.73 -5.05
CA ASN A 168 -5.26 -24.34 -6.12
C ASN A 168 -5.86 -24.05 -7.52
N THR A 169 -6.79 -23.09 -7.63
CA THR A 169 -7.58 -22.87 -8.86
C THR A 169 -6.88 -21.97 -9.90
N ALA A 170 -5.71 -21.39 -9.60
CA ALA A 170 -5.01 -20.47 -10.51
C ALA A 170 -3.49 -20.33 -10.23
N ARG A 171 -2.76 -19.70 -11.15
CA ARG A 171 -1.38 -19.22 -10.96
C ARG A 171 -1.40 -17.97 -10.07
N PHE A 172 -0.54 -17.88 -9.05
CA PHE A 172 -0.37 -16.65 -8.25
C PHE A 172 0.18 -15.54 -9.13
N ILE A 173 -0.63 -14.55 -9.55
CA ILE A 173 -0.17 -13.51 -10.49
C ILE A 173 0.43 -12.26 -9.82
N TYR A 174 0.37 -12.14 -8.48
CA TYR A 174 0.87 -10.95 -7.74
C TYR A 174 2.32 -11.08 -7.27
N TRP A 175 2.92 -12.23 -7.53
CA TRP A 175 4.16 -12.67 -6.88
C TRP A 175 5.21 -13.22 -7.85
N ASN A 176 4.93 -13.17 -9.16
CA ASN A 176 5.86 -13.55 -10.24
C ASN A 176 6.71 -12.38 -10.71
#